data_AF-A0A443IH66-F1
#
_entry.id   AF-A0A443IH66-F1
#
_cell.length_a   1.000
_cell.length_b   1.000
_cell.length_c   1.000
_cell.angle_alpha   90.00
_cell.angle_beta   90.00
_cell.angle_gamma   90.00
#
_symmetry.space_group_name_H-M   'P 1'
#
loop_
_entity.id
_entity.type
_entity.pdbx_description
1 polymer ?
#
loop_
_entity_poly.entity_id
_entity_poly.type
_entity_poly.pdbx_seq_one_letter_code
_entity_poly.pdbx_strand_id
1 'polypeptide(L)'
;MRNTISAFYSTQPDPHMQIGGNQQNRIQKIEVSTPHRVNNPSTLAVQDFANLSARNLKANVLLNSDDDEQPIHQKNPTALLKAIDDNVTQTAIAWGRSKKDVEDMIGSSTRIMDPVCGVSANNLMKLFLDSDHSSYVYAKAHPISLSQLQQQFAHLPADKNFILRVKDSGLGHAYVIDLPASAKSKRDAFIYQSDLGEGAARPLRLEDWMNKKASYPVSLNDLENHFINMSNGNIDPEHIAKLFDIDSNPKMLRPERLDLRKNKGFNFQLAEYDLGNLERNINAVKANCI
;
A
#
# COMPACT_ATOMS: atom_id res chain seq x y z
N MET A 1 34.39 71.88 5.93
CA MET A 1 35.33 70.75 6.09
C MET A 1 35.50 70.14 4.71
N ARG A 2 36.59 70.49 4.00
CA ARG A 2 37.74 69.63 3.63
C ARG A 2 37.32 68.31 2.98
N ASN A 3 37.79 67.87 1.81
CA ASN A 3 38.70 68.39 0.78
C ASN A 3 38.50 67.46 -0.44
N THR A 4 38.48 68.02 -1.65
CA THR A 4 38.75 67.32 -2.91
C THR A 4 40.26 67.28 -3.14
N ILE A 5 40.81 66.12 -3.54
CA ILE A 5 42.13 66.00 -4.18
C ILE A 5 42.04 64.96 -5.29
N SER A 6 42.33 65.39 -6.52
CA SER A 6 42.70 64.54 -7.66
C SER A 6 44.20 64.27 -7.65
N ALA A 7 44.65 63.10 -8.13
CA ALA A 7 45.79 62.95 -9.06
C ALA A 7 46.18 61.49 -9.31
N PHE A 8 46.18 61.11 -10.59
CA PHE A 8 47.19 60.34 -11.35
C PHE A 8 47.77 59.02 -10.78
N TYR A 9 47.68 57.93 -11.56
CA TYR A 9 48.79 57.46 -12.40
C TYR A 9 48.31 56.38 -13.39
N SER A 10 48.63 56.58 -14.67
CA SER A 10 48.54 55.62 -15.75
C SER A 10 49.83 54.80 -15.83
N THR A 11 49.73 53.49 -16.00
CA THR A 11 50.71 52.70 -16.75
C THR A 11 49.96 51.65 -17.58
N GLN A 12 50.01 51.79 -18.90
CA GLN A 12 49.75 50.69 -19.84
C GLN A 12 51.08 49.96 -20.12
N PRO A 13 51.00 48.69 -20.54
CA PRO A 13 51.24 48.40 -21.96
C PRO A 13 50.24 47.41 -22.58
N ASP A 14 49.68 47.83 -23.73
CA ASP A 14 49.37 47.17 -25.03
C ASP A 14 48.85 45.70 -25.16
N PRO A 15 48.18 45.34 -26.29
CA PRO A 15 46.92 44.62 -26.29
C PRO A 15 47.00 43.25 -27.00
N HIS A 16 45.85 42.57 -27.06
CA HIS A 16 45.52 41.33 -27.79
C HIS A 16 45.69 40.02 -27.00
N MET A 17 44.63 39.54 -26.33
CA MET A 17 43.64 38.61 -26.92
C MET A 17 42.67 38.00 -25.87
N GLN A 18 41.38 38.00 -26.24
CA GLN A 18 40.33 37.01 -25.91
C GLN A 18 39.54 37.06 -24.57
N ILE A 19 38.41 37.77 -24.65
CA ILE A 19 37.01 37.39 -24.35
C ILE A 19 36.75 36.24 -23.34
N GLY A 20 36.01 36.60 -22.28
CA GLY A 20 34.78 35.87 -21.88
C GLY A 20 34.84 35.00 -20.63
N GLY A 21 33.99 35.30 -19.64
CA GLY A 21 33.70 34.35 -18.56
C GLY A 21 33.02 34.95 -17.34
N ASN A 22 31.72 35.24 -17.46
CA ASN A 22 30.85 35.58 -16.34
C ASN A 22 30.89 34.50 -15.24
N GLN A 23 31.07 34.93 -13.99
CA GLN A 23 30.72 34.16 -12.81
C GLN A 23 29.21 33.87 -12.82
N GLN A 24 28.83 32.60 -13.02
CA GLN A 24 27.47 32.14 -12.79
C GLN A 24 27.37 31.43 -11.45
N ASN A 25 26.52 32.02 -10.59
CA ASN A 25 25.96 31.41 -9.39
C ASN A 25 25.44 30.00 -9.67
N ARG A 26 26.08 28.99 -9.07
CA ARG A 26 25.62 27.61 -9.15
C ARG A 26 24.63 27.35 -8.01
N ILE A 27 23.36 27.68 -8.24
CA ILE A 27 22.25 27.15 -7.46
C ILE A 27 22.21 25.65 -7.76
N GLN A 28 22.55 24.81 -6.78
CA GLN A 28 22.30 23.38 -6.87
C GLN A 28 20.78 23.17 -6.93
N LYS A 29 20.28 22.83 -8.12
CA LYS A 29 18.95 22.24 -8.28
C LYS A 29 18.94 20.96 -7.47
N ILE A 30 18.14 20.92 -6.41
CA ILE A 30 17.66 19.68 -5.83
C ILE A 30 16.77 19.05 -6.91
N GLU A 31 17.27 18.04 -7.61
CA GLU A 31 16.44 17.20 -8.46
C GLU A 31 15.48 16.42 -7.56
N VAL A 32 14.25 16.89 -7.48
CA VAL A 32 13.14 16.08 -6.96
C VAL A 32 12.88 15.03 -8.03
N SER A 33 13.51 13.86 -7.89
CA SER A 33 13.24 12.71 -8.75
C SER A 33 11.78 12.32 -8.60
N THR A 34 10.98 12.50 -9.65
CA THR A 34 9.62 11.98 -9.69
C THR A 34 9.67 10.47 -9.54
N PRO A 35 8.89 9.86 -8.63
CA PRO A 35 8.89 8.42 -8.46
C PRO A 35 8.49 7.75 -9.78
N HIS A 36 9.34 6.87 -10.28
CA HIS A 36 9.10 6.10 -11.48
C HIS A 36 8.53 4.74 -11.13
N ARG A 37 7.68 4.20 -12.01
CA ARG A 37 7.15 2.85 -11.89
C ARG A 37 8.31 1.85 -11.89
N VAL A 38 8.37 0.99 -10.88
CA VAL A 38 9.37 -0.09 -10.79
C VAL A 38 8.70 -1.42 -11.12
N ASN A 39 9.39 -2.23 -11.91
CA ASN A 39 8.96 -3.59 -12.19
C ASN A 39 9.42 -4.52 -11.06
N ASN A 40 8.51 -4.88 -10.17
CA ASN A 40 8.75 -5.77 -9.02
C ASN A 40 7.91 -7.06 -9.20
N PRO A 41 8.52 -8.26 -9.22
CA PRO A 41 7.80 -9.52 -9.50
C PRO A 41 6.62 -9.79 -8.56
N SER A 42 6.77 -9.58 -7.24
CA SER A 42 5.67 -9.74 -6.29
C SER A 42 4.53 -8.76 -6.56
N THR A 43 4.84 -7.48 -6.85
CA THR A 43 3.83 -6.49 -7.23
C THR A 43 3.08 -6.91 -8.51
N LEU A 44 3.77 -7.43 -9.52
CA LEU A 44 3.13 -7.93 -10.74
C LEU A 44 2.22 -9.13 -10.44
N ALA A 45 2.66 -10.06 -9.61
CA ALA A 45 1.86 -11.23 -9.24
C ALA A 45 0.57 -10.82 -8.51
N VAL A 46 0.65 -9.85 -7.58
CA VAL A 46 -0.53 -9.30 -6.90
C VAL A 46 -1.42 -8.53 -7.88
N GLN A 47 -0.84 -7.79 -8.83
CA GLN A 47 -1.58 -7.09 -9.88
C GLN A 47 -2.37 -8.06 -10.76
N ASP A 48 -1.76 -9.17 -11.16
CA ASP A 48 -2.43 -10.27 -11.89
C ASP A 48 -3.62 -10.82 -11.11
N PHE A 49 -3.45 -11.10 -9.82
CA PHE A 49 -4.53 -11.60 -8.98
C PHE A 49 -5.65 -10.57 -8.81
N ALA A 50 -5.31 -9.30 -8.57
CA ALA A 50 -6.29 -8.22 -8.46
C ALA A 50 -7.14 -8.10 -9.73
N ASN A 51 -6.51 -8.11 -10.91
CA ASN A 51 -7.20 -8.09 -12.21
C ASN A 51 -8.10 -9.31 -12.42
N LEU A 52 -7.66 -10.51 -12.03
CA LEU A 52 -8.47 -11.72 -12.11
C LEU A 52 -9.70 -11.63 -11.18
N SER A 53 -9.48 -11.24 -9.92
CA SER A 53 -10.52 -11.14 -8.89
C SER A 53 -11.59 -10.08 -9.19
N ALA A 54 -11.28 -9.09 -10.02
CA ALA A 54 -12.25 -8.08 -10.45
C ALA A 54 -13.23 -8.59 -11.52
N ARG A 55 -12.93 -9.73 -12.15
CA ARG A 55 -13.66 -10.23 -13.35
C ARG A 55 -14.13 -11.66 -13.25
N ASN A 56 -13.57 -12.45 -12.34
CA ASN A 56 -13.90 -13.86 -12.13
C ASN A 56 -14.50 -14.04 -10.73
N LEU A 57 -15.76 -14.51 -10.68
CA LEU A 57 -16.49 -14.73 -9.41
C LEU A 57 -15.78 -15.69 -8.46
N LYS A 58 -15.13 -16.74 -8.99
CA LYS A 58 -14.37 -17.70 -8.18
C LYS A 58 -13.15 -17.03 -7.54
N ALA A 59 -12.43 -16.21 -8.28
CA ALA A 59 -11.30 -15.47 -7.72
C ALA A 59 -11.77 -14.36 -6.76
N ASN A 60 -12.89 -13.72 -7.07
CA ASN A 60 -13.48 -12.68 -6.23
C ASN A 60 -13.91 -13.22 -4.86
N VAL A 61 -14.55 -14.40 -4.81
CA VAL A 61 -14.94 -15.01 -3.54
C VAL A 61 -13.73 -15.45 -2.71
N LEU A 62 -12.62 -15.82 -3.35
CA LEU A 62 -11.37 -16.12 -2.64
C LEU A 62 -10.76 -14.86 -2.01
N LEU A 63 -10.75 -13.73 -2.74
CA LEU A 63 -10.32 -12.43 -2.21
C LEU A 63 -11.21 -11.94 -1.06
N ASN A 64 -12.50 -12.27 -1.10
CA ASN A 64 -13.48 -11.88 -0.08
C ASN A 64 -13.72 -12.95 1.01
N SER A 65 -12.94 -14.04 1.01
CA SER A 65 -13.12 -15.11 1.99
C SER A 65 -12.67 -14.64 3.37
N ASP A 66 -13.48 -14.93 4.39
CA ASP A 66 -13.24 -14.66 5.81
C ASP A 66 -12.90 -15.93 6.61
N ASP A 67 -12.86 -17.09 5.94
CA ASP A 67 -12.38 -18.33 6.51
C ASP A 67 -10.85 -18.27 6.68
N ASP A 68 -10.42 -17.68 7.80
CA ASP A 68 -9.01 -17.42 8.03
C ASP A 68 -8.20 -18.71 8.30
N GLU A 69 -8.83 -19.83 8.66
CA GLU A 69 -8.11 -21.05 9.04
C GLU A 69 -7.61 -21.87 7.84
N GLN A 70 -8.31 -21.78 6.70
CA GLN A 70 -7.93 -22.51 5.50
C GLN A 70 -6.92 -21.72 4.64
N PRO A 71 -5.81 -22.34 4.21
CA PRO A 71 -4.90 -21.76 3.24
C PRO A 71 -5.60 -21.36 1.93
N ILE A 72 -5.27 -20.20 1.39
CA ILE A 72 -5.96 -19.61 0.23
C ILE A 72 -5.91 -20.51 -1.01
N HIS A 73 -4.81 -21.25 -1.23
CA HIS A 73 -4.65 -22.17 -2.35
C HIS A 73 -5.47 -23.46 -2.20
N GLN A 74 -5.93 -23.79 -1.00
CA GLN A 74 -6.74 -24.98 -0.70
C GLN A 74 -8.25 -24.68 -0.67
N LYS A 75 -8.64 -23.40 -0.67
CA LYS A 75 -10.04 -22.99 -0.68
C LYS A 75 -10.76 -23.45 -1.94
N ASN A 76 -12.00 -23.90 -1.77
CA ASN A 76 -12.86 -24.29 -2.88
C ASN A 76 -13.85 -23.15 -3.21
N PRO A 77 -13.62 -22.38 -4.30
CA PRO A 77 -14.48 -21.25 -4.63
C PRO A 77 -15.91 -21.66 -4.95
N THR A 78 -16.16 -22.83 -5.54
CA THR A 78 -17.53 -23.32 -5.80
C THR A 78 -18.27 -23.59 -4.50
N ALA A 79 -17.61 -24.17 -3.50
CA ALA A 79 -18.19 -24.40 -2.19
C ALA A 79 -18.49 -23.07 -1.47
N LEU A 80 -17.59 -22.08 -1.55
CA LEU A 80 -17.80 -20.74 -0.98
C LEU A 80 -18.98 -20.02 -1.63
N LEU A 81 -19.08 -20.02 -2.96
CA LEU A 81 -20.21 -19.42 -3.68
C LEU A 81 -21.54 -20.06 -3.30
N LYS A 82 -21.56 -21.40 -3.15
CA LYS A 82 -22.74 -22.12 -2.67
C LYS A 82 -23.10 -21.73 -1.24
N ALA A 83 -22.12 -21.63 -0.34
CA ALA A 83 -22.36 -21.23 1.05
C ALA A 83 -22.96 -19.82 1.13
N ILE A 84 -22.51 -18.89 0.29
CA ILE A 84 -23.11 -17.56 0.17
C ILE A 84 -24.57 -17.67 -0.30
N ASP A 85 -24.84 -18.46 -1.35
CA ASP A 85 -26.21 -18.63 -1.88
C ASP A 85 -27.18 -19.23 -0.86
N ASP A 86 -26.72 -20.25 -0.13
CA ASP A 86 -27.45 -20.89 0.95
C ASP A 86 -27.72 -19.88 2.09
N ASN A 87 -26.73 -19.08 2.47
CA ASN A 87 -26.86 -18.05 3.52
C ASN A 87 -27.86 -16.95 3.13
N VAL A 88 -27.81 -16.46 1.90
CA VAL A 88 -28.77 -15.47 1.38
C VAL A 88 -30.18 -16.07 1.40
N THR A 89 -30.34 -17.33 0.98
CA THR A 89 -31.64 -18.02 0.98
C THR A 89 -32.19 -18.19 2.39
N GLN A 90 -31.37 -18.61 3.35
CA GLN A 90 -31.76 -18.75 4.75
C GLN A 90 -32.11 -17.38 5.37
N THR A 91 -31.34 -16.34 5.07
CA THR A 91 -31.58 -14.98 5.56
C THR A 91 -32.89 -14.42 5.00
N ALA A 92 -33.21 -14.68 3.73
CA ALA A 92 -34.47 -14.27 3.13
C ALA A 92 -35.68 -14.88 3.84
N ILE A 93 -35.60 -16.19 4.16
CA ILE A 93 -36.62 -16.89 4.96
C ILE A 93 -36.73 -16.25 6.35
N ALA A 94 -35.60 -16.06 7.03
CA ALA A 94 -35.56 -15.52 8.40
C ALA A 94 -36.11 -14.09 8.50
N TRP A 95 -35.88 -13.26 7.48
CA TRP A 95 -36.34 -11.87 7.45
C TRP A 95 -37.76 -11.73 6.87
N GLY A 96 -38.35 -12.80 6.33
CA GLY A 96 -39.61 -12.74 5.60
C GLY A 96 -39.52 -11.84 4.36
N ARG A 97 -38.35 -11.82 3.69
CA ARG A 97 -38.05 -10.99 2.51
C ARG A 97 -37.79 -11.85 1.29
N SER A 98 -37.79 -11.24 0.10
CA SER A 98 -37.35 -11.95 -1.09
C SER A 98 -35.83 -12.14 -1.07
N LYS A 99 -35.34 -13.17 -1.77
CA LYS A 99 -33.90 -13.41 -1.95
C LYS A 99 -33.21 -12.17 -2.55
N LYS A 100 -33.86 -11.52 -3.52
CA LYS A 100 -33.36 -10.31 -4.17
C LYS A 100 -33.18 -9.14 -3.19
N ASP A 101 -34.13 -8.93 -2.27
CA ASP A 101 -34.01 -7.86 -1.28
C ASP A 101 -32.80 -8.09 -0.37
N VAL A 102 -32.56 -9.35 0.03
CA VAL A 102 -31.38 -9.71 0.82
C VAL A 102 -30.10 -9.50 0.01
N GLU A 103 -30.06 -9.97 -1.25
CA GLU A 103 -28.90 -9.77 -2.13
C GLU A 103 -28.54 -8.29 -2.31
N ASP A 104 -29.55 -7.43 -2.45
CA ASP A 104 -29.36 -5.99 -2.61
C ASP A 104 -28.92 -5.31 -1.29
N MET A 105 -29.11 -5.94 -0.12
CA MET A 105 -28.67 -5.44 1.18
C MET A 105 -27.28 -5.94 1.61
N ILE A 106 -26.97 -7.23 1.41
CA ILE A 106 -25.77 -7.86 1.97
C ILE A 106 -24.81 -8.41 0.91
N GLY A 107 -25.17 -8.33 -0.37
CA GLY A 107 -24.40 -8.90 -1.48
C GLY A 107 -24.88 -10.29 -1.91
N SER A 108 -24.23 -10.83 -2.94
CA SER A 108 -24.65 -12.09 -3.58
C SER A 108 -23.45 -12.86 -4.13
N SER A 109 -23.61 -14.18 -4.30
CA SER A 109 -22.61 -15.05 -4.94
C SER A 109 -22.45 -14.82 -6.45
N THR A 110 -23.33 -14.04 -7.07
CA THR A 110 -23.36 -13.82 -8.53
C THR A 110 -22.82 -12.46 -8.95
N ARG A 111 -22.37 -11.64 -7.99
CA ARG A 111 -21.82 -10.29 -8.24
C ARG A 111 -20.37 -10.22 -7.75
N ILE A 112 -19.57 -9.42 -8.44
CA ILE A 112 -18.23 -9.05 -7.99
C ILE A 112 -18.40 -8.09 -6.81
N MET A 113 -17.77 -8.44 -5.69
CA MET A 113 -17.73 -7.62 -4.49
C MET A 113 -16.32 -7.05 -4.34
N ASP A 114 -16.22 -5.73 -4.20
CA ASP A 114 -14.94 -5.09 -3.86
C ASP A 114 -14.67 -5.29 -2.36
N PRO A 115 -13.52 -5.87 -1.97
CA PRO A 115 -13.23 -6.12 -0.57
C PRO A 115 -12.96 -4.82 0.18
N VAL A 116 -13.43 -4.75 1.43
CA VAL A 116 -12.99 -3.73 2.39
C VAL A 116 -11.51 -3.90 2.73
N CYS A 117 -10.88 -2.85 3.23
CA CYS A 117 -9.44 -2.78 3.49
C CYS A 117 -8.89 -3.91 4.37
N GLY A 118 -9.63 -4.30 5.42
CA GLY A 118 -9.22 -5.40 6.31
C GLY A 118 -9.23 -6.77 5.62
N VAL A 119 -10.25 -7.02 4.77
CA VAL A 119 -10.41 -8.28 4.04
C VAL A 119 -9.34 -8.41 2.96
N SER A 120 -9.10 -7.34 2.19
CA SER A 120 -8.03 -7.34 1.19
C SER A 120 -6.66 -7.51 1.85
N ALA A 121 -6.36 -6.79 2.94
CA ALA A 121 -5.09 -6.94 3.64
C ALA A 121 -4.86 -8.36 4.16
N ASN A 122 -5.89 -9.00 4.75
CA ASN A 122 -5.78 -10.38 5.22
C ASN A 122 -5.52 -11.36 4.07
N ASN A 123 -6.32 -11.30 3.00
CA ASN A 123 -6.17 -12.24 1.88
C ASN A 123 -4.90 -12.00 1.06
N LEU A 124 -4.40 -10.76 1.01
CA LEU A 124 -3.07 -10.48 0.47
C LEU A 124 -1.98 -11.12 1.34
N MET A 125 -2.03 -10.99 2.67
CA MET A 125 -1.07 -11.70 3.55
C MET A 125 -1.11 -13.21 3.35
N LYS A 126 -2.30 -13.80 3.15
CA LYS A 126 -2.47 -15.22 2.82
C LYS A 126 -1.78 -15.59 1.51
N LEU A 127 -1.92 -14.80 0.44
CA LEU A 127 -1.20 -15.08 -0.82
C LEU A 127 0.31 -15.18 -0.63
N PHE A 128 0.89 -14.33 0.23
CA PHE A 128 2.33 -14.33 0.49
C PHE A 128 2.76 -15.47 1.42
N LEU A 129 1.98 -15.77 2.46
CA LEU A 129 2.43 -16.55 3.62
C LEU A 129 1.79 -17.93 3.76
N ASP A 130 0.66 -18.18 3.13
CA ASP A 130 0.00 -19.47 3.23
C ASP A 130 0.88 -20.56 2.60
N SER A 131 0.90 -21.72 3.25
CA SER A 131 1.61 -22.91 2.80
C SER A 131 0.74 -24.14 3.08
N ASP A 132 1.18 -25.32 2.67
CA ASP A 132 0.45 -26.56 2.94
C ASP A 132 0.30 -26.88 4.43
N HIS A 133 1.09 -26.24 5.29
CA HIS A 133 1.15 -26.50 6.72
C HIS A 133 0.71 -25.32 7.60
N SER A 134 0.52 -24.14 7.00
CA SER A 134 0.23 -22.92 7.76
C SER A 134 -0.69 -22.01 6.97
N SER A 135 -1.64 -21.38 7.67
CA SER A 135 -2.44 -20.30 7.13
C SER A 135 -2.28 -19.04 7.97
N TYR A 136 -2.14 -17.90 7.32
CA TYR A 136 -2.12 -16.62 7.97
C TYR A 136 -3.51 -16.31 8.56
N VAL A 137 -3.55 -16.05 9.87
CA VAL A 137 -4.75 -15.65 10.62
C VAL A 137 -4.42 -14.38 11.39
N TYR A 138 -5.11 -13.29 11.08
CA TYR A 138 -4.84 -11.98 11.70
C TYR A 138 -4.92 -12.03 13.24
N ALA A 139 -5.91 -12.74 13.78
CA ALA A 139 -6.13 -12.87 15.22
C ALA A 139 -5.06 -13.68 15.96
N LYS A 140 -4.31 -14.55 15.27
CA LYS A 140 -3.26 -15.40 15.85
C LYS A 140 -1.85 -14.81 15.68
N ALA A 141 -1.70 -13.83 14.78
CA ALA A 141 -0.43 -13.20 14.53
C ALA A 141 -0.07 -12.20 15.64
N HIS A 142 1.20 -12.21 16.06
CA HIS A 142 1.69 -11.39 17.16
C HIS A 142 1.98 -9.98 16.66
N PRO A 143 1.27 -8.95 17.17
CA PRO A 143 1.56 -7.58 16.78
C PRO A 143 2.87 -7.10 17.39
N ILE A 144 3.59 -6.26 16.65
CA ILE A 144 4.78 -5.56 17.14
C ILE A 144 4.49 -4.07 17.33
N SER A 145 5.21 -3.43 18.27
CA SER A 145 5.13 -1.99 18.49
C SER A 145 5.82 -1.21 17.36
N LEU A 146 5.54 0.10 17.28
CA LEU A 146 6.27 0.99 16.36
C LEU A 146 7.78 0.97 16.60
N SER A 147 8.22 0.98 17.87
CA SER A 147 9.64 0.93 18.21
C SER A 147 10.31 -0.38 17.78
N GLN A 148 9.62 -1.51 17.91
CA GLN A 148 10.10 -2.81 17.43
C GLN A 148 10.16 -2.85 15.91
N LEU A 149 9.16 -2.29 15.22
CA LEU A 149 9.14 -2.21 13.75
C LEU A 149 10.32 -1.37 13.22
N GLN A 150 10.57 -0.20 13.82
CA GLN A 150 11.71 0.66 13.45
C GLN A 150 13.05 -0.05 13.66
N GLN A 151 13.19 -0.78 14.77
CA GLN A 151 14.38 -1.60 15.01
C GLN A 151 14.54 -2.70 13.95
N GLN A 152 13.46 -3.34 13.53
CA GLN A 152 13.51 -4.35 12.48
C GLN A 152 13.85 -3.75 11.12
N PHE A 153 13.24 -2.61 10.74
CA PHE A 153 13.54 -1.90 9.49
C PHE A 153 15.01 -1.54 9.35
N ALA A 154 15.67 -1.14 10.44
CA ALA A 154 17.10 -0.84 10.45
C ALA A 154 18.01 -2.05 10.18
N HIS A 155 17.50 -3.28 10.33
CA HIS A 155 18.29 -4.52 10.28
C HIS A 155 17.75 -5.57 9.30
N LEU A 156 16.86 -5.21 8.37
CA LEU A 156 16.33 -6.16 7.39
C LEU A 156 17.45 -6.70 6.48
N PRO A 157 17.67 -8.02 6.41
CA PRO A 157 18.63 -8.64 5.50
C PRO A 157 18.30 -8.32 4.04
N ALA A 158 19.26 -7.78 3.30
CA ALA A 158 19.10 -7.29 1.92
C ALA A 158 18.64 -8.37 0.92
N ASP A 159 18.99 -9.62 1.19
CA ASP A 159 18.72 -10.81 0.39
C ASP A 159 17.38 -11.50 0.67
N LYS A 160 16.61 -10.99 1.65
CA LYS A 160 15.31 -11.56 2.05
C LYS A 160 14.15 -10.62 1.76
N ASN A 161 12.99 -11.19 1.47
CA ASN A 161 11.76 -10.44 1.25
C ASN A 161 10.91 -10.39 2.53
N PHE A 162 10.22 -9.28 2.76
CA PHE A 162 9.32 -9.14 3.90
C PHE A 162 7.98 -8.54 3.47
N ILE A 163 6.93 -8.91 4.19
CA ILE A 163 5.58 -8.40 4.00
C ILE A 163 5.07 -7.90 5.34
N LEU A 164 4.58 -6.67 5.38
CA LEU A 164 4.08 -6.00 6.57
C LEU A 164 2.59 -5.76 6.42
N ARG A 165 1.78 -6.33 7.31
CA ARG A 165 0.39 -5.91 7.49
C ARG A 165 0.31 -4.77 8.49
N VAL A 166 -0.44 -3.74 8.14
CA VAL A 166 -0.71 -2.60 9.01
C VAL A 166 -2.21 -2.45 9.24
N LYS A 167 -2.62 -2.31 10.50
CA LYS A 167 -3.90 -1.71 10.88
C LYS A 167 -3.60 -0.33 11.47
N ASP A 168 -4.00 0.72 10.79
CA ASP A 168 -3.87 2.12 11.21
C ASP A 168 -5.21 2.56 11.80
N SER A 169 -5.31 2.57 13.13
CA SER A 169 -6.58 2.92 13.79
C SER A 169 -6.92 4.40 13.65
N GLY A 170 -5.93 5.25 13.39
CA GLY A 170 -6.12 6.69 13.21
C GLY A 170 -6.76 7.03 11.85
N LEU A 171 -6.34 6.30 10.81
CA LEU A 171 -7.01 6.32 9.51
C LEU A 171 -8.32 5.51 9.49
N GLY A 172 -8.47 4.56 10.42
CA GLY A 172 -9.53 3.54 10.35
C GLY A 172 -9.30 2.57 9.19
N HIS A 173 -8.04 2.27 8.88
CA HIS A 173 -7.62 1.63 7.63
C HIS A 173 -6.73 0.41 7.85
N ALA A 174 -6.68 -0.48 6.85
CA ALA A 174 -5.76 -1.61 6.81
C ALA A 174 -5.13 -1.76 5.42
N TYR A 175 -3.85 -2.07 5.38
CA TYR A 175 -3.09 -2.19 4.14
C TYR A 175 -1.88 -3.09 4.34
N VAL A 176 -1.26 -3.48 3.23
CA VAL A 176 -0.06 -4.31 3.22
C VAL A 176 1.08 -3.53 2.58
N ILE A 177 2.30 -3.70 3.09
CA ILE A 177 3.53 -3.13 2.53
C ILE A 177 4.46 -4.28 2.17
N ASP A 178 4.75 -4.43 0.88
CA ASP A 178 5.76 -5.35 0.37
C ASP A 178 7.15 -4.71 0.41
N LEU A 179 8.12 -5.47 0.90
CA LEU A 179 9.52 -5.12 1.11
C LEU A 179 10.39 -6.18 0.42
N PRO A 180 10.44 -6.22 -0.92
CA PRO A 180 11.20 -7.22 -1.64
C PRO A 180 12.70 -7.11 -1.35
N ALA A 181 13.41 -8.22 -1.51
CA ALA A 181 14.87 -8.27 -1.44
C ALA A 181 15.47 -7.28 -2.44
N SER A 182 16.54 -6.60 -2.04
CA SER A 182 17.14 -5.55 -2.85
C SER A 182 18.61 -5.37 -2.52
N ALA A 183 19.44 -5.32 -3.57
CA ALA A 183 20.85 -4.96 -3.46
C ALA A 183 21.07 -3.44 -3.32
N LYS A 184 20.01 -2.62 -3.38
CA LYS A 184 20.11 -1.17 -3.21
C LYS A 184 20.46 -0.83 -1.77
N SER A 185 21.22 0.25 -1.57
CA SER A 185 21.54 0.78 -0.24
C SER A 185 20.30 1.20 0.57
N LYS A 186 19.21 1.57 -0.13
CA LYS A 186 17.90 1.82 0.44
C LYS A 186 16.89 0.91 -0.24
N ARG A 187 16.18 0.11 0.56
CA ARG A 187 15.12 -0.77 0.09
C ARG A 187 13.90 0.06 -0.33
N ASP A 188 13.35 -0.27 -1.50
CA ASP A 188 12.06 0.24 -1.95
C ASP A 188 10.94 -0.57 -1.28
N ALA A 189 9.84 0.09 -0.94
CA ALA A 189 8.64 -0.53 -0.41
C ALA A 189 7.44 -0.26 -1.33
N PHE A 190 6.44 -1.13 -1.32
CA PHE A 190 5.25 -1.02 -2.15
C PHE A 190 3.99 -1.22 -1.32
N ILE A 191 3.04 -0.27 -1.39
CA ILE A 191 1.78 -0.35 -0.64
C ILE A 191 0.74 -1.06 -1.49
N TYR A 192 -0.02 -1.99 -0.91
CA TYR A 192 -1.20 -2.64 -1.48
C TYR A 192 -2.41 -2.40 -0.59
N GLN A 193 -3.51 -1.95 -1.20
CA GLN A 193 -4.73 -1.60 -0.46
C GLN A 193 -5.98 -1.61 -1.33
N SER A 194 -7.12 -1.79 -0.66
CA SER A 194 -8.45 -1.32 -1.08
C SER A 194 -9.04 -0.48 0.05
N ASP A 195 -10.03 0.36 -0.22
CA ASP A 195 -10.72 1.15 0.81
C ASP A 195 -12.21 1.28 0.48
N LEU A 196 -13.06 1.10 1.48
CA LEU A 196 -14.50 1.34 1.34
C LEU A 196 -14.81 2.85 1.21
N GLY A 197 -13.92 3.69 1.74
CA GLY A 197 -14.08 5.14 1.72
C GLY A 197 -15.05 5.66 2.77
N GLU A 198 -15.14 5.00 3.92
CA GLU A 198 -15.88 5.54 5.08
C GLU A 198 -14.98 6.37 6.01
N GLY A 199 -13.65 6.17 5.95
CA GLY A 199 -12.67 6.91 6.72
C GLY A 199 -12.17 8.19 6.04
N ALA A 200 -10.93 8.57 6.37
CA ALA A 200 -10.30 9.78 5.85
C ALA A 200 -9.93 9.69 4.36
N ALA A 201 -9.68 8.50 3.83
CA ALA A 201 -9.46 8.28 2.40
C ALA A 201 -10.80 8.08 1.65
N ARG A 202 -10.75 8.23 0.33
CA ARG A 202 -11.88 7.99 -0.58
C ARG A 202 -12.02 6.50 -0.92
N PRO A 203 -13.19 6.05 -1.44
CA PRO A 203 -13.35 4.68 -1.92
C PRO A 203 -12.29 4.33 -2.98
N LEU A 204 -11.75 3.12 -2.89
CA LEU A 204 -10.65 2.66 -3.73
C LEU A 204 -10.72 1.15 -3.94
N ARG A 205 -10.90 0.71 -5.18
CA ARG A 205 -10.85 -0.71 -5.54
C ARG A 205 -9.41 -1.20 -5.58
N LEU A 206 -9.19 -2.46 -5.18
CA LEU A 206 -7.86 -3.08 -5.23
C LEU A 206 -7.29 -3.07 -6.65
N GLU A 207 -8.10 -3.43 -7.66
CA GLU A 207 -7.70 -3.42 -9.08
C GLU A 207 -7.16 -2.05 -9.52
N ASP A 208 -7.87 -0.98 -9.18
CA ASP A 208 -7.49 0.38 -9.56
C ASP A 208 -6.17 0.80 -8.90
N TRP A 209 -6.01 0.51 -7.61
CA TRP A 209 -4.77 0.78 -6.88
C TRP A 209 -3.59 0.00 -7.48
N MET A 210 -3.77 -1.30 -7.70
CA MET A 210 -2.71 -2.17 -8.23
C MET A 210 -2.27 -1.76 -9.63
N ASN A 211 -3.21 -1.32 -10.47
CA ASN A 211 -2.91 -0.90 -11.84
C ASN A 211 -2.29 0.50 -11.94
N LYS A 212 -2.59 1.39 -10.99
CA LYS A 212 -2.21 2.80 -11.10
C LYS A 212 -1.08 3.23 -10.18
N LYS A 213 -1.02 2.74 -8.93
CA LYS A 213 -0.11 3.28 -7.91
C LYS A 213 0.74 2.26 -7.17
N ALA A 214 0.34 0.99 -7.06
CA ALA A 214 1.07 -0.01 -6.28
C ALA A 214 2.53 -0.27 -6.74
N SER A 215 2.85 0.00 -8.01
CA SER A 215 4.20 -0.15 -8.56
C SER A 215 5.10 1.08 -8.40
N TYR A 216 4.62 2.14 -7.74
CA TYR A 216 5.43 3.30 -7.39
C TYR A 216 6.07 3.07 -6.02
N PRO A 217 7.41 3.03 -5.94
CA PRO A 217 8.10 2.74 -4.69
C PRO A 217 7.91 3.88 -3.70
N VAL A 218 7.77 3.52 -2.43
CA VAL A 218 7.86 4.43 -1.29
C VAL A 218 9.09 4.10 -0.47
N SER A 219 9.72 5.12 0.14
CA SER A 219 10.89 4.88 0.97
C SER A 219 10.48 4.42 2.37
N LEU A 220 11.33 3.62 3.03
CA LEU A 220 11.13 3.27 4.44
C LEU A 220 11.00 4.51 5.34
N ASN A 221 11.76 5.56 5.04
CA ASN A 221 11.70 6.83 5.76
C ASN A 221 10.32 7.52 5.60
N ASP A 222 9.70 7.45 4.42
CA ASP A 222 8.34 7.97 4.24
C ASP A 222 7.32 7.20 5.08
N LEU A 223 7.45 5.88 5.15
CA LEU A 223 6.59 5.03 5.97
C LEU A 223 6.78 5.31 7.47
N GLU A 224 8.03 5.35 7.95
CA GLU A 224 8.33 5.68 9.34
C GLU A 224 7.82 7.06 9.73
N ASN A 225 8.01 8.06 8.87
CA ASN A 225 7.47 9.41 9.09
C ASN A 225 5.95 9.38 9.22
N HIS A 226 5.24 8.62 8.38
CA HIS A 226 3.78 8.45 8.50
C HIS A 226 3.41 7.87 9.86
N PHE A 227 4.04 6.77 10.26
CA PHE A 227 3.72 6.10 11.52
C PHE A 227 4.01 6.97 12.76
N ILE A 228 5.14 7.69 12.76
CA ILE A 228 5.51 8.62 13.83
C ILE A 228 4.51 9.78 13.89
N ASN A 229 4.23 10.40 12.74
CA ASN A 229 3.33 11.54 12.66
C ASN A 229 1.94 11.19 13.17
N MET A 230 1.36 10.09 12.67
CA MET A 230 0.04 9.62 13.09
C MET A 230 0.00 9.22 14.57
N SER A 231 1.05 8.57 15.08
CA SER A 231 1.17 8.19 16.49
C SER A 231 1.26 9.42 17.41
N ASN A 232 1.88 10.50 16.95
CA ASN A 232 1.98 11.76 17.68
C ASN A 232 0.72 12.62 17.53
N GLY A 233 -0.16 12.32 16.58
CA GLY A 233 -1.32 13.15 16.24
C GLY A 233 -1.01 14.30 15.29
N ASN A 234 0.15 14.28 14.64
CA ASN A 234 0.55 15.24 13.62
C ASN A 234 -0.03 14.79 12.29
N ILE A 235 -1.05 15.50 11.79
CA ILE A 235 -1.67 15.19 10.49
C ILE A 235 -0.96 16.01 9.41
N ASP A 236 -0.39 15.31 8.44
CA ASP A 236 0.11 15.89 7.20
C ASP A 236 -0.71 15.33 6.02
N PRO A 237 -1.73 16.05 5.53
CA PRO A 237 -2.58 15.60 4.43
C PRO A 237 -1.80 15.35 3.13
N GLU A 238 -0.74 16.11 2.87
CA GLU A 238 0.09 15.93 1.66
C GLU A 238 0.83 14.59 1.73
N HIS A 239 1.40 14.28 2.89
CA HIS A 239 2.09 13.00 3.12
C HIS A 239 1.13 11.81 3.09
N ILE A 240 -0.06 11.94 3.70
CA ILE A 240 -1.11 10.91 3.64
C ILE A 240 -1.54 10.69 2.19
N ALA A 241 -1.77 11.75 1.41
CA ALA A 241 -2.17 11.62 0.02
C ALA A 241 -1.07 10.98 -0.83
N LYS A 242 0.18 11.39 -0.63
CA LYS A 242 1.35 10.79 -1.26
C LYS A 242 1.38 9.27 -1.06
N LEU A 243 1.04 8.77 0.13
CA LEU A 243 1.06 7.34 0.41
C LEU A 243 -0.23 6.61 0.01
N PHE A 244 -1.40 7.19 0.22
CA PHE A 244 -2.67 6.45 0.23
C PHE A 244 -3.71 6.91 -0.79
N ASP A 245 -3.60 8.12 -1.37
CA ASP A 245 -4.52 8.55 -2.43
C ASP A 245 -4.03 8.08 -3.80
N ILE A 246 -4.88 7.48 -4.64
CA ILE A 246 -4.49 6.94 -5.95
C ILE A 246 -3.88 7.99 -6.92
N ASP A 247 -4.23 9.28 -6.74
CA ASP A 247 -3.72 10.41 -7.53
C ASP A 247 -2.71 11.27 -6.76
N SER A 248 -2.34 10.87 -5.54
CA SER A 248 -1.58 11.71 -4.59
C SER A 248 -2.23 13.07 -4.33
N ASN A 249 -3.57 13.14 -4.34
CA ASN A 249 -4.32 14.38 -4.22
C ASN A 249 -4.85 14.58 -2.78
N PRO A 250 -4.29 15.52 -1.99
CA PRO A 250 -4.73 15.80 -0.63
C PRO A 250 -6.16 16.31 -0.53
N LYS A 251 -6.72 16.88 -1.61
CA LYS A 251 -8.10 17.38 -1.64
C LYS A 251 -9.14 16.25 -1.65
N MET A 252 -8.72 15.02 -1.94
CA MET A 252 -9.59 13.84 -1.88
C MET A 252 -9.67 13.25 -0.48
N LEU A 253 -8.84 13.74 0.46
CA LEU A 253 -8.89 13.32 1.85
C LEU A 253 -9.98 14.09 2.61
N ARG A 254 -10.46 13.47 3.67
CA ARG A 254 -11.41 14.00 4.65
C ARG A 254 -10.77 13.98 6.04
N PRO A 255 -9.87 14.93 6.36
CA PRO A 255 -9.13 14.93 7.63
C PRO A 255 -10.03 14.95 8.87
N GLU A 256 -11.24 15.49 8.75
CA GLU A 256 -12.26 15.51 9.80
C GLU A 256 -12.74 14.11 10.21
N ARG A 257 -12.52 13.08 9.38
CA ARG A 257 -12.84 11.68 9.68
C ARG A 257 -11.68 10.92 10.33
N LEU A 258 -10.54 11.56 10.58
CA LEU A 258 -9.43 10.97 11.32
C LEU A 258 -9.77 10.89 12.81
N ASP A 259 -9.64 9.69 13.41
CA ASP A 259 -9.94 9.48 14.83
C ASP A 259 -8.67 9.47 15.69
N LEU A 260 -7.81 10.47 15.52
CA LEU A 260 -6.55 10.58 16.27
C LEU A 260 -6.75 10.95 17.74
N ARG A 261 -7.97 11.30 18.17
CA ARG A 261 -8.24 11.61 19.58
C ARG A 261 -8.54 10.37 20.40
N LYS A 262 -9.13 9.34 19.79
CA LYS A 262 -9.50 8.09 20.48
C LYS A 262 -8.65 6.89 20.05
N ASN A 263 -8.10 6.92 18.83
CA ASN A 263 -7.47 5.77 18.20
C ASN A 263 -6.16 6.15 17.51
N LYS A 264 -5.05 6.20 18.26
CA LYS A 264 -3.69 6.42 17.70
C LYS A 264 -2.88 5.13 17.50
N GLY A 265 -3.52 3.97 17.72
CA GLY A 265 -2.84 2.69 17.74
C GLY A 265 -2.59 2.13 16.36
N PHE A 266 -1.39 1.60 16.17
CA PHE A 266 -1.08 0.71 15.07
C PHE A 266 -1.06 -0.74 15.53
N ASN A 267 -1.47 -1.65 14.65
CA ASN A 267 -1.14 -3.07 14.76
C ASN A 267 -0.27 -3.43 13.56
N PHE A 268 0.98 -3.78 13.82
CA PHE A 268 1.96 -4.16 12.81
C PHE A 268 2.24 -5.66 12.91
N GLN A 269 2.23 -6.35 11.78
CA GLN A 269 2.62 -7.75 11.68
C GLN A 269 3.59 -7.91 10.50
N LEU A 270 4.88 -8.07 10.81
CA LEU A 270 5.94 -8.26 9.84
C LEU A 270 6.28 -9.75 9.73
N ALA A 271 6.37 -10.26 8.49
CA ALA A 271 6.81 -11.62 8.22
C ALA A 271 7.81 -11.64 7.05
N GLU A 272 8.74 -12.59 7.10
CA GLU A 272 9.56 -12.96 5.94
C GLU A 272 8.70 -13.79 4.96
N TYR A 273 8.92 -13.63 3.65
CA TYR A 273 8.26 -14.46 2.65
C TYR A 273 9.22 -14.93 1.55
N ASP A 274 8.85 -16.05 0.93
CA ASP A 274 9.50 -16.59 -0.27
C ASP A 274 8.68 -16.22 -1.52
N LEU A 275 9.35 -15.67 -2.54
CA LEU A 275 8.66 -15.26 -3.78
C LEU A 275 8.08 -16.46 -4.52
N GLY A 276 8.76 -17.60 -4.51
CA GLY A 276 8.25 -18.84 -5.08
C GLY A 276 6.96 -19.32 -4.40
N ASN A 277 6.81 -19.08 -3.09
CA ASN A 277 5.58 -19.36 -2.37
C ASN A 277 4.40 -18.51 -2.89
N LEU A 278 4.61 -17.20 -3.05
CA LEU A 278 3.60 -16.29 -3.60
C LEU A 278 3.16 -16.74 -5.01
N GLU A 279 4.13 -17.06 -5.87
CA GLU A 279 3.85 -17.54 -7.23
C GLU A 279 3.05 -18.85 -7.23
N ARG A 280 3.41 -19.81 -6.38
CA ARG A 280 2.66 -21.07 -6.21
C ARG A 280 1.23 -20.82 -5.77
N ASN A 281 1.01 -19.97 -4.76
CA ASN A 281 -0.32 -19.66 -4.25
C ASN A 281 -1.20 -18.99 -5.32
N ILE A 282 -0.65 -18.01 -6.06
CA ILE A 282 -1.38 -17.35 -7.14
C ILE A 282 -1.70 -18.32 -8.27
N ASN A 283 -0.78 -19.20 -8.65
CA ASN A 283 -1.02 -20.18 -9.70
C ASN A 283 -2.09 -21.20 -9.28
N ALA A 284 -2.08 -21.65 -8.03
CA ALA A 284 -3.12 -22.54 -7.49
C ALA A 284 -4.49 -21.85 -7.48
N VAL A 285 -4.54 -20.58 -7.05
CA VAL A 285 -5.77 -19.78 -7.11
C VAL A 285 -6.27 -19.65 -8.55
N LYS A 286 -5.39 -19.31 -9.50
CA LYS A 286 -5.72 -19.25 -10.94
C LYS A 286 -6.31 -20.58 -11.41
N ALA A 287 -5.70 -21.72 -11.08
CA ALA A 287 -6.17 -23.04 -11.45
C ALA A 287 -7.55 -23.39 -10.87
N ASN A 288 -7.80 -23.04 -9.61
CA ASN A 288 -9.11 -23.25 -8.95
C ASN A 288 -10.24 -22.37 -9.53
N CYS A 289 -9.88 -21.35 -10.32
CA CYS A 289 -10.80 -20.37 -10.89
C CYS A 289 -11.15 -20.63 -12.36
N ILE A 290 -10.58 -21.66 -12.98
CA ILE A 290 -10.92 -22.14 -14.33
C ILE A 290 -12.28 -22.87 -14.31
#